data_AF-A0A9D4JY42-F1
#
_entry.id   AF-A0A9D4JY42-F1
#
_cell.length_a   1.000
_cell.length_b   1.000
_cell.length_c   1.000
_cell.angle_alpha   90.00
_cell.angle_beta   90.00
_cell.angle_gamma   90.00
#
_symmetry.space_group_name_H-M   'P 1'
#
loop_
_entity.id
_entity.type
_entity.pdbx_description
1 polymer ?
#
loop_
_entity_poly.entity_id
_entity_poly.type
_entity_poly.pdbx_seq_one_letter_code
_entity_poly.pdbx_strand_id
1 'polypeptide(L)'
;MFSAAGKVLSYLFGETQSTDDLHTDDVHTDDPCEPTVSTEQALERREFEGAVSHVFSGHGLIDSEVYFSLDQVVGGMRPAVGDSVHVSAVRQNAGGGWHAEKVSITTEWEENDDGGIQGSVPTELVGMVTSTSKQTGYVNKNVYYNLAECQLADYVPSKGDWVKVKVTYQGEGQMDPVATEMEPLRRMEDDGVVSADMGDHGYINGEVFYTSAALLDGFMPRKWETVRFSAVESDQGKCKWRAVSVKASEKPQLASLKVFQGPLQKSFTQELLADKEGICITEKTDFGQVTMGTSKTLTVVREEHWVHAKEVCQMSYDRLWVSDCNQGY
;
A
#
# COMPACT_ATOMS: atom_id res chain seq x y z
N MET A 1 38.35 39.32 23.30
CA MET A 1 38.22 39.50 21.85
C MET A 1 39.41 38.85 21.17
N PHE A 2 39.26 37.60 20.71
CA PHE A 2 40.24 36.93 19.86
C PHE A 2 39.51 36.28 18.68
N SER A 3 40.12 36.46 17.51
CA SER A 3 39.51 36.46 16.17
C SER A 3 39.27 35.05 15.62
N ALA A 4 38.11 34.87 14.97
CA ALA A 4 37.62 33.64 14.35
C ALA A 4 38.25 33.30 12.98
N ALA A 5 39.48 33.75 12.70
CA ALA A 5 40.12 33.57 11.39
C ALA A 5 41.08 32.36 11.28
N GLY A 6 41.32 31.63 12.38
CA GLY A 6 42.40 30.62 12.44
C GLY A 6 42.06 29.21 11.96
N LYS A 7 40.79 28.87 11.70
CA LYS A 7 40.36 27.47 11.46
C LYS A 7 39.90 27.14 10.04
N VAL A 8 39.94 28.11 9.12
CA VAL A 8 39.48 27.91 7.72
C VAL A 8 40.63 27.49 6.78
N LEU A 9 41.90 27.61 7.22
CA LEU A 9 43.04 27.42 6.32
C LEU A 9 43.49 25.96 6.09
N SER A 10 42.96 24.97 6.82
CA SER A 10 43.36 23.56 6.64
C SER A 10 42.71 22.87 5.44
N TYR A 11 41.85 23.56 4.70
CA TYR A 11 41.06 22.97 3.61
C TYR A 11 41.60 23.26 2.19
N LEU A 12 42.72 24.00 2.01
CA LEU A 12 43.06 24.60 0.71
C LEU A 12 44.39 24.20 0.03
N PHE A 13 45.18 23.24 0.53
CA PHE A 13 46.37 22.74 -0.21
C PHE A 13 46.39 21.22 -0.32
N GLY A 14 45.73 20.71 -1.36
CA GLY A 14 46.05 19.41 -1.95
C GLY A 14 46.71 19.68 -3.30
N GLU A 15 48.05 19.62 -3.35
CA GLU A 15 48.79 19.71 -4.61
C GLU A 15 49.57 18.41 -4.82
N THR A 16 49.19 17.71 -5.88
CA THR A 16 49.85 16.55 -6.46
C THR A 16 51.19 16.95 -7.06
N GLN A 17 52.27 16.23 -6.75
CA GLN A 17 53.46 16.23 -7.61
C GLN A 17 54.00 14.82 -7.87
N SER A 18 54.39 14.68 -9.13
CA SER A 18 54.86 13.55 -9.91
C SER A 18 56.32 13.18 -9.64
N THR A 19 56.68 12.03 -10.19
CA THR A 19 57.96 11.32 -10.19
C THR A 19 59.12 12.08 -10.86
N ASP A 20 60.35 11.93 -10.35
CA ASP A 20 61.48 11.25 -11.04
C ASP A 20 62.84 11.44 -10.31
N ASP A 21 63.58 10.31 -10.23
CA ASP A 21 65.04 10.10 -10.37
C ASP A 21 66.11 10.23 -9.23
N LEU A 22 66.63 9.03 -8.88
CA LEU A 22 68.04 8.52 -8.90
C LEU A 22 69.00 8.57 -7.67
N HIS A 23 69.35 7.35 -7.19
CA HIS A 23 70.67 6.76 -6.78
C HIS A 23 71.49 7.40 -5.60
N THR A 24 72.18 6.72 -4.67
CA THR A 24 72.88 5.41 -4.54
C THR A 24 73.20 5.06 -3.05
N ASP A 25 73.20 3.75 -2.76
CA ASP A 25 74.11 2.91 -1.94
C ASP A 25 74.42 3.04 -0.42
N ASP A 26 74.17 1.89 0.25
CA ASP A 26 74.93 1.14 1.28
C ASP A 26 75.06 1.60 2.76
N VAL A 27 74.55 0.78 3.70
CA VAL A 27 75.29 -0.16 4.59
C VAL A 27 74.36 -0.80 5.66
N HIS A 28 74.52 -2.12 5.83
CA HIS A 28 73.91 -3.03 6.82
C HIS A 28 74.26 -2.74 8.30
N THR A 29 73.31 -2.97 9.22
CA THR A 29 73.48 -3.79 10.46
C THR A 29 72.12 -4.11 11.11
N ASP A 30 71.99 -5.33 11.62
CA ASP A 30 70.77 -6.01 12.10
C ASP A 30 70.24 -5.57 13.50
N ASP A 31 68.89 -5.58 13.61
CA ASP A 31 67.95 -5.78 14.76
C ASP A 31 68.09 -4.99 16.10
N PRO A 32 66.99 -4.71 16.87
CA PRO A 32 65.68 -5.38 16.88
C PRO A 32 64.42 -4.47 16.82
N CYS A 33 63.31 -5.11 16.44
CA CYS A 33 61.90 -4.70 16.52
C CYS A 33 61.51 -3.68 17.63
N GLU A 34 60.97 -2.52 17.23
CA GLU A 34 60.00 -1.74 18.02
C GLU A 34 58.80 -1.29 17.16
N PRO A 35 57.55 -1.41 17.67
CA PRO A 35 56.35 -1.10 16.91
C PRO A 35 56.03 0.39 16.99
N THR A 36 56.16 1.14 15.89
CA THR A 36 55.67 2.52 15.81
C THR A 36 54.16 2.51 15.49
N VAL A 37 53.40 2.38 16.57
CA VAL A 37 52.02 2.88 16.82
C VAL A 37 51.34 3.51 15.59
N SER A 38 50.57 2.72 14.86
CA SER A 38 49.38 3.23 14.16
C SER A 38 48.42 3.72 15.24
N THR A 39 48.37 5.04 15.45
CA THR A 39 47.37 5.65 16.31
C THR A 39 46.03 5.44 15.62
N GLU A 40 45.31 4.39 15.98
CA GLU A 40 43.90 4.26 15.66
C GLU A 40 43.22 5.54 16.14
N GLN A 41 42.84 6.41 15.20
CA GLN A 41 42.07 7.60 15.49
C GLN A 41 40.71 7.12 16.00
N ALA A 42 40.54 7.12 17.32
CA ALA A 42 39.29 6.72 17.95
C ALA A 42 38.20 7.72 17.54
N LEU A 43 37.34 7.29 16.63
CA LEU A 43 36.11 7.99 16.29
C LEU A 43 35.19 7.96 17.51
N GLU A 44 35.04 9.09 18.18
CA GLU A 44 34.15 9.21 19.32
C GLU A 44 32.74 9.58 18.85
N ARG A 45 31.73 8.91 19.40
CA ARG A 45 30.32 9.20 19.16
C ARG A 45 29.61 9.55 20.45
N ARG A 46 28.63 10.44 20.39
CA ARG A 46 27.75 10.78 21.50
C ARG A 46 26.34 11.09 20.99
N GLU A 47 25.35 10.83 21.82
CA GLU A 47 23.97 11.22 21.59
C GLU A 47 23.54 12.16 22.71
N PHE A 48 22.85 13.25 22.35
CA PHE A 48 22.40 14.26 23.29
C PHE A 48 21.26 15.09 22.68
N GLU A 49 20.52 15.78 23.55
CA GLU A 49 19.56 16.80 23.15
C GLU A 49 20.22 18.18 23.19
N GLY A 50 19.90 19.02 22.22
CA GLY A 50 20.40 20.39 22.14
C GLY A 50 19.42 21.29 21.41
N ALA A 51 19.72 22.59 21.37
CA ALA A 51 18.89 23.56 20.67
C ALA A 51 19.59 24.05 19.40
N VAL A 52 18.82 24.20 18.32
CA VAL A 52 19.34 24.77 17.07
C VAL A 52 19.69 26.24 17.30
N SER A 53 20.97 26.54 17.34
CA SER A 53 21.48 27.89 17.56
C SER A 53 21.52 28.73 16.27
N HIS A 54 21.84 28.11 15.14
CA HIS A 54 21.99 28.79 13.85
C HIS A 54 21.58 27.87 12.70
N VAL A 55 20.91 28.45 11.69
CA VAL A 55 20.53 27.76 10.46
C VAL A 55 20.95 28.60 9.26
N PHE A 56 21.70 27.98 8.35
CA PHE A 56 22.12 28.54 7.07
C PHE A 56 21.48 27.76 5.91
N SER A 57 21.70 28.19 4.68
CA SER A 57 21.03 27.62 3.50
C SER A 57 21.28 26.11 3.25
N GLY A 58 22.33 25.53 3.84
CA GLY A 58 22.71 24.12 3.69
C GLY A 58 23.21 23.41 4.95
N HIS A 59 23.40 24.12 6.07
CA HIS A 59 23.95 23.58 7.30
C HIS A 59 23.51 24.42 8.50
N GLY A 60 23.75 23.94 9.71
CA GLY A 60 23.45 24.68 10.94
C GLY A 60 24.36 24.30 12.10
N LEU A 61 24.11 24.94 13.24
CA LEU A 61 24.80 24.67 14.50
C LEU A 61 23.81 24.38 15.61
N ILE A 62 24.12 23.36 16.40
CA ILE A 62 23.42 23.02 17.64
C ILE A 62 24.28 23.48 18.82
N ASP A 63 23.66 24.22 19.74
CA ASP A 63 24.30 24.83 20.92
C ASP A 63 25.57 25.64 20.61
N SER A 64 25.71 26.15 19.38
CA SER A 64 26.90 26.83 18.85
C SER A 64 28.18 25.98 18.82
N GLU A 65 28.09 24.67 19.06
CA GLU A 65 29.24 23.77 19.17
C GLU A 65 29.24 22.63 18.15
N VAL A 66 28.06 22.14 17.75
CA VAL A 66 27.94 20.95 16.89
C VAL A 66 27.43 21.33 15.52
N TYR A 67 28.22 21.02 14.49
CA TYR A 67 27.89 21.28 13.09
C TYR A 67 26.95 20.20 12.54
N PHE A 68 25.90 20.58 11.80
CA PHE A 68 25.07 19.62 11.07
C PHE A 68 24.79 20.06 9.63
N SER A 69 24.69 19.11 8.71
CA SER A 69 24.14 19.36 7.37
C SER A 69 22.62 19.17 7.38
N LEU A 70 21.89 19.96 6.59
CA LEU A 70 20.44 19.78 6.44
C LEU A 70 20.08 18.41 5.83
N ASP A 71 20.98 17.78 5.09
CA ASP A 71 20.79 16.43 4.54
C ASP A 71 20.76 15.34 5.61
N GLN A 72 21.29 15.64 6.81
CA GLN A 72 21.30 14.73 7.96
C GLN A 72 20.10 14.96 8.90
N VAL A 73 19.19 15.88 8.54
CA VAL A 73 17.96 16.12 9.29
C VAL A 73 16.90 15.11 8.88
N VAL A 74 16.42 14.35 9.86
CA VAL A 74 15.43 13.30 9.66
C VAL A 74 14.02 13.86 9.83
N GLY A 75 13.09 13.42 8.98
CA GLY A 75 11.67 13.82 9.06
C GLY A 75 11.23 14.90 8.09
N GLY A 76 12.11 15.38 7.20
CA GLY A 76 11.75 16.28 6.10
C GLY A 76 11.34 17.70 6.51
N MET A 77 11.33 18.00 7.80
CA MET A 77 11.12 19.34 8.34
C MET A 77 12.47 20.06 8.43
N ARG A 78 12.52 21.32 7.95
CA ARG A 78 13.72 22.16 8.12
C ARG A 78 13.74 22.69 9.56
N PRO A 79 14.83 22.47 10.33
CA PRO A 79 14.94 23.00 11.67
C PRO A 79 14.98 24.53 11.64
N ALA A 80 14.33 25.17 12.60
CA ALA A 80 14.40 26.59 12.86
C ALA A 80 15.31 26.89 14.05
N VAL A 81 15.79 28.14 14.15
CA VAL A 81 16.57 28.58 15.32
C VAL A 81 15.67 28.53 16.56
N GLY A 82 16.12 27.83 17.61
CA GLY A 82 15.38 27.61 18.84
C GLY A 82 14.69 26.25 18.96
N ASP A 83 14.67 25.44 17.90
CA ASP A 83 14.09 24.10 17.96
C ASP A 83 14.93 23.18 18.86
N SER A 84 14.26 22.48 19.77
CA SER A 84 14.84 21.33 20.49
C SER A 84 15.06 20.20 19.49
N VAL A 85 16.27 19.64 19.50
CA VAL A 85 16.66 18.55 18.60
C VAL A 85 17.41 17.47 19.37
N HIS A 86 17.15 16.22 18.99
CA HIS A 86 17.96 15.08 19.37
C HIS A 86 19.05 14.85 18.31
N VAL A 87 20.29 14.63 18.76
CA VAL A 87 21.49 14.70 17.93
C VAL A 87 22.41 13.51 18.20
N SER A 88 22.73 12.76 17.14
CA SER A 88 23.84 11.80 17.15
C SER A 88 25.06 12.48 16.51
N ALA A 89 26.09 12.75 17.30
CA ALA A 89 27.30 13.46 16.86
C ALA A 89 28.54 12.59 16.95
N VAL A 90 29.48 12.81 16.02
CA VAL A 90 30.76 12.12 15.98
C VAL A 90 31.91 13.12 15.84
N ARG A 91 33.09 12.75 16.36
CA ARG A 91 34.34 13.49 16.17
C ARG A 91 35.48 12.51 15.88
N GLN A 92 36.41 12.92 15.01
CA GLN A 92 37.52 12.06 14.59
C GLN A 92 38.63 11.91 15.64
N ASN A 93 38.78 12.88 16.53
CA ASN A 93 39.71 12.84 17.66
C ASN A 93 39.29 13.86 18.73
N ALA A 94 39.90 13.78 19.91
CA ALA A 94 39.58 14.65 21.06
C ALA A 94 39.79 16.16 20.80
N GLY A 95 40.57 16.55 19.78
CA GLY A 95 40.78 17.94 19.37
C GLY A 95 39.88 18.42 18.23
N GLY A 96 39.08 17.52 17.64
CA GLY A 96 38.20 17.78 16.51
C GLY A 96 36.87 18.37 16.95
N GLY A 97 36.25 19.15 16.06
CA GLY A 97 34.88 19.62 16.25
C GLY A 97 33.88 18.47 16.16
N TRP A 98 32.78 18.57 16.89
CA TRP A 98 31.67 17.63 16.79
C TRP A 98 30.88 17.91 15.50
N HIS A 99 30.61 16.87 14.74
CA HIS A 99 29.65 16.94 13.63
C HIS A 99 28.48 15.98 13.90
N ALA A 100 27.27 16.45 13.63
CA ALA A 100 26.09 15.60 13.67
C ALA A 100 26.08 14.68 12.45
N GLU A 101 25.83 13.39 12.69
CA GLU A 101 25.52 12.39 11.69
C GLU A 101 24.00 12.27 11.50
N LYS A 102 23.22 12.59 12.55
CA LYS A 102 21.76 12.56 12.52
C LYS A 102 21.18 13.65 13.42
N VAL A 103 20.18 14.37 12.94
CA VAL A 103 19.44 15.39 13.70
C VAL A 103 17.94 15.16 13.54
N SER A 104 17.18 15.10 14.64
CA SER A 104 15.72 15.01 14.63
C SER A 104 15.11 16.03 15.58
N ILE A 105 14.11 16.78 15.13
CA ILE A 105 13.42 17.79 15.93
C ILE A 105 12.56 17.11 17.00
N THR A 106 12.79 17.43 18.26
CA THR A 106 11.98 17.00 19.41
C THR A 106 10.92 18.05 19.68
N THR A 107 9.66 17.72 19.39
CA THR A 107 8.52 18.53 19.88
C THR A 107 8.21 18.12 21.31
N GLU A 108 8.43 19.02 22.27
CA GLU A 108 7.99 18.87 23.65
C GLU A 108 6.47 18.79 23.68
N TRP A 109 5.93 17.57 23.74
CA TRP A 109 4.59 17.33 24.24
C TRP A 109 4.76 17.03 25.73
N GLU A 110 4.21 17.89 26.60
CA GLU A 110 4.35 17.76 28.07
C GLU A 110 3.92 16.36 28.56
N GLU A 111 4.89 15.48 28.80
CA GLU A 111 4.70 14.26 29.57
C GLU A 111 4.78 14.60 31.06
N ASN A 112 3.64 14.51 31.76
CA ASN A 112 3.64 14.48 33.22
C ASN A 112 4.22 13.14 33.68
N ASP A 113 5.34 13.24 34.37
CA ASP A 113 6.15 12.20 34.98
C ASP A 113 5.37 11.41 36.07
N ASP A 114 5.39 10.08 35.98
CA ASP A 114 5.44 9.20 37.16
C ASP A 114 6.37 8.03 36.85
N GLY A 115 7.48 7.99 37.58
CA GLY A 115 8.58 7.06 37.38
C GLY A 115 8.23 5.62 37.72
N GLY A 116 8.63 4.71 36.84
CA GLY A 116 8.65 3.28 37.15
C GLY A 116 8.89 2.41 35.92
N ILE A 117 10.16 2.12 35.64
CA ILE A 117 10.64 1.10 34.67
C ILE A 117 10.05 1.29 33.27
N GLN A 118 10.75 2.04 32.40
CA GLN A 118 10.38 2.29 31.00
C GLN A 118 10.26 0.98 30.18
N GLY A 119 9.11 0.31 30.27
CA GLY A 119 8.54 -0.35 29.11
C GLY A 119 8.17 0.77 28.15
N SER A 120 8.79 0.80 26.96
CA SER A 120 8.56 1.84 25.97
C SER A 120 7.05 2.08 25.80
N VAL A 121 6.56 3.27 26.12
CA VAL A 121 5.15 3.60 25.92
C VAL A 121 4.87 3.43 24.42
N PRO A 122 3.89 2.58 24.02
CA PRO A 122 3.63 2.37 22.61
C PRO A 122 3.21 3.67 21.95
N THR A 123 3.99 4.13 20.96
CA THR A 123 3.68 5.36 20.21
C THR A 123 2.73 5.03 19.06
N GLU A 124 1.70 5.83 18.85
CA GLU A 124 0.80 5.69 17.69
C GLU A 124 1.39 6.38 16.44
N LEU A 125 1.31 5.68 15.31
CA LEU A 125 1.81 6.10 14.01
C LEU A 125 0.77 5.81 12.94
N VAL A 126 0.60 6.71 11.97
CA VAL A 126 -0.15 6.44 10.74
C VAL A 126 0.83 6.22 9.59
N GLY A 127 0.63 5.17 8.81
CA GLY A 127 1.51 4.85 7.69
C GLY A 127 0.87 3.96 6.64
N MET A 128 1.62 3.73 5.57
CA MET A 128 1.24 2.86 4.48
C MET A 128 2.02 1.54 4.55
N VAL A 129 1.33 0.42 4.34
CA VAL A 129 1.98 -0.89 4.19
C VAL A 129 2.78 -0.88 2.88
N THR A 130 4.10 -0.89 2.99
CA THR A 130 5.02 -0.78 1.84
C THR A 130 5.47 -2.12 1.28
N SER A 131 5.47 -3.15 2.12
CA SER A 131 5.78 -4.52 1.72
C SER A 131 5.09 -5.53 2.61
N THR A 132 4.68 -6.65 2.03
CA THR A 132 4.03 -7.75 2.71
C THR A 132 4.62 -9.06 2.20
N SER A 133 5.05 -9.91 3.13
CA SER A 133 5.40 -11.30 2.94
C SER A 133 4.37 -12.18 3.67
N LYS A 134 4.52 -13.52 3.63
CA LYS A 134 3.53 -14.45 4.20
C LYS A 134 3.13 -14.15 5.65
N GLN A 135 4.07 -13.70 6.48
CA GLN A 135 3.86 -13.46 7.91
C GLN A 135 4.43 -12.13 8.40
N THR A 136 5.12 -11.38 7.55
CA THR A 136 5.90 -10.21 7.97
C THR A 136 5.79 -9.10 6.93
N GLY A 137 6.16 -7.88 7.31
CA GLY A 137 6.22 -6.78 6.36
C GLY A 137 6.70 -5.50 7.00
N TYR A 138 6.52 -4.41 6.25
CA TYR A 138 6.96 -3.08 6.67
C TYR A 138 5.90 -2.02 6.40
N VAL A 139 5.66 -1.17 7.38
CA VAL A 139 4.92 0.09 7.25
C VAL A 139 5.94 1.23 7.08
N ASN A 140 5.70 2.15 6.14
CA ASN A 140 6.60 3.28 5.83
C ASN A 140 8.07 2.90 5.56
N LYS A 141 8.34 1.65 5.16
CA LYS A 141 9.67 1.04 4.91
C LYS A 141 10.56 0.79 6.14
N ASN A 142 10.22 1.31 7.30
CA ASN A 142 11.07 1.24 8.50
C ASN A 142 10.38 0.67 9.74
N VAL A 143 9.06 0.49 9.71
CA VAL A 143 8.33 -0.10 10.84
C VAL A 143 8.05 -1.56 10.53
N TYR A 144 8.76 -2.45 11.20
CA TYR A 144 8.61 -3.89 11.01
C TYR A 144 7.34 -4.40 11.67
N TYR A 145 6.63 -5.33 11.03
CA TYR A 145 5.53 -6.05 11.66
C TYR A 145 5.60 -7.56 11.38
N ASN A 146 5.12 -8.34 12.33
CA ASN A 146 4.92 -9.79 12.23
C ASN A 146 3.45 -10.11 12.55
N LEU A 147 2.74 -10.77 11.64
CA LEU A 147 1.31 -11.10 11.79
C LEU A 147 1.02 -12.02 12.98
N ALA A 148 2.01 -12.81 13.44
CA ALA A 148 1.84 -13.70 14.59
C ALA A 148 1.98 -12.97 15.94
N GLU A 149 2.68 -11.85 15.97
CA GLU A 149 2.98 -11.08 17.19
C GLU A 149 2.16 -9.79 17.27
N CYS A 150 1.85 -9.18 16.12
CA CYS A 150 1.07 -7.97 16.01
C CYS A 150 -0.42 -8.29 16.19
N GLN A 151 -1.10 -7.56 17.08
CA GLN A 151 -2.54 -7.65 17.22
C GLN A 151 -3.23 -6.99 16.02
N LEU A 152 -4.05 -7.76 15.31
CA LEU A 152 -4.79 -7.31 14.12
C LEU A 152 -6.28 -7.26 14.42
N ALA A 153 -6.90 -6.11 14.16
CA ALA A 153 -8.35 -5.98 14.19
C ALA A 153 -8.94 -6.61 12.92
N ASP A 154 -9.20 -7.92 12.92
CA ASP A 154 -9.98 -8.65 11.89
C ASP A 154 -9.55 -8.38 10.43
N TYR A 155 -8.27 -8.06 10.24
CA TYR A 155 -7.75 -7.48 9.02
C TYR A 155 -6.43 -8.14 8.65
N VAL A 156 -6.25 -8.40 7.35
CA VAL A 156 -5.00 -8.90 6.80
C VAL A 156 -4.34 -7.76 5.99
N PRO A 157 -3.18 -7.25 6.45
CA PRO A 157 -2.45 -6.19 5.75
C PRO A 157 -2.06 -6.58 4.33
N SER A 158 -2.24 -5.66 3.41
CA SER A 158 -1.76 -5.76 2.03
C SER A 158 -0.98 -4.52 1.64
N LYS A 159 -0.06 -4.67 0.69
CA LYS A 159 0.73 -3.55 0.18
C LYS A 159 -0.21 -2.46 -0.37
N GLY A 160 0.04 -1.22 0.05
CA GLY A 160 -0.74 -0.04 -0.31
C GLY A 160 -1.75 0.39 0.75
N ASP A 161 -2.08 -0.48 1.71
CA ASP A 161 -3.09 -0.15 2.73
C ASP A 161 -2.60 0.93 3.69
N TRP A 162 -3.49 1.86 4.05
CA TRP A 162 -3.26 2.86 5.08
C TRP A 162 -3.69 2.32 6.43
N VAL A 163 -2.77 2.36 7.40
CA VAL A 163 -2.94 1.76 8.72
C VAL A 163 -2.56 2.73 9.82
N LYS A 164 -3.22 2.59 10.97
CA LYS A 164 -2.74 3.10 12.25
C LYS A 164 -2.06 1.95 12.98
N VAL A 165 -0.87 2.21 13.51
CA VAL A 165 -0.06 1.22 14.22
C VAL A 165 0.41 1.77 15.55
N LYS A 166 0.46 0.91 16.57
CA LYS A 166 1.24 1.17 17.78
C LYS A 166 2.61 0.56 17.61
N VAL A 167 3.65 1.31 17.97
CA VAL A 167 5.03 0.88 17.83
C VAL A 167 5.77 0.87 19.15
N THR A 168 6.71 -0.05 19.28
CA THR A 168 7.69 -0.10 20.38
C THR A 168 9.09 -0.12 19.80
N TYR A 169 10.06 0.36 20.59
CA TYR A 169 11.48 0.33 20.26
C TYR A 169 12.13 -0.76 21.10
N GLN A 170 12.66 -1.80 20.46
CA GLN A 170 13.20 -2.97 21.17
C GLN A 170 14.68 -2.76 21.54
N GLY A 171 14.95 -2.27 22.75
CA GLY A 171 16.30 -2.30 23.35
C GLY A 171 17.28 -1.20 22.93
N GLU A 172 18.36 -1.04 23.70
CA GLU A 172 19.46 -0.10 23.42
C GLU A 172 20.19 -0.52 22.11
N GLY A 173 19.95 0.22 21.03
CA GLY A 173 20.64 0.05 19.74
C GLY A 173 19.79 -0.48 18.58
N GLN A 174 18.54 -0.90 18.80
CA GLN A 174 17.62 -1.21 17.69
C GLN A 174 16.94 0.07 17.22
N MET A 175 17.37 0.58 16.06
CA MET A 175 16.86 1.86 15.53
C MET A 175 15.46 1.76 14.94
N ASP A 176 15.04 0.58 14.48
CA ASP A 176 13.79 0.43 13.72
C ASP A 176 12.62 0.04 14.64
N PRO A 177 11.51 0.80 14.62
CA PRO A 177 10.33 0.52 15.43
C PRO A 177 9.64 -0.78 14.98
N VAL A 178 9.07 -1.50 15.94
CA VAL A 178 8.29 -2.73 15.71
C VAL A 178 6.82 -2.46 16.02
N ALA A 179 5.94 -2.82 15.09
CA ALA A 179 4.50 -2.69 15.29
C ALA A 179 3.97 -3.79 16.23
N THR A 180 3.23 -3.37 17.26
CA THR A 180 2.59 -4.25 18.25
C THR A 180 1.09 -4.38 18.03
N GLU A 181 0.44 -3.33 17.55
CA GLU A 181 -0.98 -3.32 17.17
C GLU A 181 -1.13 -2.63 15.81
N MET A 182 -2.05 -3.13 14.98
CA MET A 182 -2.32 -2.56 13.66
C MET A 182 -3.80 -2.66 13.30
N GLU A 183 -4.35 -1.53 12.84
CA GLU A 183 -5.70 -1.44 12.28
C GLU A 183 -5.71 -0.61 10.99
N PRO A 184 -6.64 -0.88 10.06
CA PRO A 184 -6.90 0.02 8.94
C PRO A 184 -7.22 1.43 9.40
N LEU A 185 -6.63 2.44 8.75
CA LEU A 185 -6.84 3.84 9.09
C LEU A 185 -8.30 4.26 8.90
N ARG A 186 -8.91 3.82 7.79
CA ARG A 186 -10.33 4.04 7.48
C ARG A 186 -10.92 2.78 6.87
N ARG A 187 -12.20 2.55 7.20
CA ARG A 187 -13.03 1.44 6.69
C ARG A 187 -14.29 2.00 6.03
N MET A 188 -14.80 1.26 5.07
CA MET A 188 -16.05 1.54 4.38
C MET A 188 -16.81 0.22 4.18
N GLU A 189 -18.12 0.23 4.34
CA GLU A 189 -19.01 -0.85 3.94
C GLU A 189 -20.16 -0.25 3.13
N ASP A 190 -20.38 -0.77 1.92
CA ASP A 190 -21.42 -0.26 1.04
C ASP A 190 -21.87 -1.34 0.03
N ASP A 191 -22.93 -1.02 -0.70
CA ASP A 191 -23.33 -1.72 -1.91
C ASP A 191 -22.79 -0.97 -3.15
N GLY A 192 -22.29 -1.69 -4.15
CA GLY A 192 -21.75 -1.09 -5.36
C GLY A 192 -21.91 -1.99 -6.57
N VAL A 193 -21.59 -1.43 -7.74
CA VAL A 193 -21.69 -2.17 -9.02
C VAL A 193 -20.30 -2.54 -9.49
N VAL A 194 -20.11 -3.82 -9.85
CA VAL A 194 -18.86 -4.31 -10.45
C VAL A 194 -18.66 -3.62 -11.80
N SER A 195 -17.72 -2.68 -11.84
CA SER A 195 -17.41 -1.86 -13.02
C SER A 195 -16.50 -2.60 -14.03
N ALA A 196 -15.63 -3.48 -13.54
CA ALA A 196 -14.79 -4.36 -14.34
C ALA A 196 -14.34 -5.57 -13.53
N ASP A 197 -14.25 -6.72 -14.18
CA ASP A 197 -13.72 -7.96 -13.62
C ASP A 197 -12.72 -8.56 -14.62
N MET A 198 -11.52 -8.87 -14.15
CA MET A 198 -10.40 -9.39 -14.95
C MET A 198 -10.01 -10.82 -14.52
N GLY A 199 -10.78 -11.44 -13.62
CA GLY A 199 -10.55 -12.79 -13.10
C GLY A 199 -9.69 -12.84 -11.83
N ASP A 200 -8.51 -12.22 -11.83
CA ASP A 200 -7.64 -12.14 -10.64
C ASP A 200 -7.94 -10.91 -9.76
N HIS A 201 -8.41 -9.84 -10.39
CA HIS A 201 -8.81 -8.59 -9.75
C HIS A 201 -9.96 -7.92 -10.49
N GLY A 202 -10.56 -6.92 -9.85
CA GLY A 202 -11.59 -6.10 -10.46
C GLY A 202 -11.84 -4.81 -9.70
N TYR A 203 -12.88 -4.11 -10.11
CA TYR A 203 -13.20 -2.76 -9.66
C TYR A 203 -14.69 -2.61 -9.38
N ILE A 204 -15.05 -2.05 -8.23
CA ILE A 204 -16.43 -1.69 -7.87
C ILE A 204 -16.56 -0.17 -7.96
N ASN A 205 -17.61 0.32 -8.64
CA ASN A 205 -17.87 1.73 -8.93
C ASN A 205 -16.73 2.49 -9.64
N GLY A 206 -15.68 1.79 -10.11
CA GLY A 206 -14.47 2.39 -10.65
C GLY A 206 -13.48 2.92 -9.60
N GLU A 207 -13.82 2.85 -8.31
CA GLU A 207 -13.07 3.48 -7.22
C GLU A 207 -12.50 2.50 -6.19
N VAL A 208 -13.11 1.32 -6.06
CA VAL A 208 -12.72 0.28 -5.11
C VAL A 208 -12.07 -0.88 -5.86
N PHE A 209 -10.81 -1.17 -5.58
CA PHE A 209 -10.08 -2.31 -6.12
C PHE A 209 -10.36 -3.56 -5.30
N TYR A 210 -10.59 -4.71 -5.92
CA TYR A 210 -10.66 -6.00 -5.22
C TYR A 210 -9.80 -7.04 -5.92
N THR A 211 -9.33 -8.02 -5.16
CA THR A 211 -8.70 -9.24 -5.69
C THR A 211 -9.59 -10.44 -5.41
N SER A 212 -9.31 -11.57 -6.05
CA SER A 212 -9.99 -12.83 -5.78
C SER A 212 -9.97 -13.24 -4.29
N ALA A 213 -8.96 -12.81 -3.52
CA ALA A 213 -8.86 -13.07 -2.08
C ALA A 213 -9.96 -12.38 -1.24
N ALA A 214 -10.59 -11.32 -1.78
CA ALA A 214 -11.71 -10.65 -1.12
C ALA A 214 -13.06 -11.32 -1.41
N LEU A 215 -13.14 -12.26 -2.35
CA LEU A 215 -14.40 -12.89 -2.74
C LEU A 215 -14.79 -13.98 -1.72
N LEU A 216 -15.95 -13.82 -1.08
CA LEU A 216 -16.46 -14.77 -0.11
C LEU A 216 -17.29 -15.87 -0.77
N ASP A 217 -17.38 -17.04 -0.13
CA ASP A 217 -18.31 -18.13 -0.49
C ASP A 217 -18.21 -18.65 -1.94
N GLY A 218 -17.06 -18.52 -2.58
CA GLY A 218 -16.88 -18.90 -3.99
C GLY A 218 -17.64 -18.00 -4.96
N PHE A 219 -18.06 -16.82 -4.52
CA PHE A 219 -18.74 -15.83 -5.34
C PHE A 219 -17.85 -15.40 -6.51
N MET A 220 -18.41 -15.41 -7.72
CA MET A 220 -17.74 -14.97 -8.94
C MET A 220 -18.47 -13.74 -9.50
N PRO A 221 -18.05 -12.51 -9.14
CA PRO A 221 -18.72 -11.29 -9.57
C PRO A 221 -18.72 -11.15 -11.08
N ARG A 222 -19.85 -10.72 -11.64
CA ARG A 222 -19.93 -10.33 -13.06
C ARG A 222 -19.94 -8.82 -13.20
N LYS A 223 -19.40 -8.34 -14.32
CA LYS A 223 -19.52 -6.92 -14.67
C LYS A 223 -21.02 -6.53 -14.68
N TRP A 224 -21.31 -5.38 -14.07
CA TRP A 224 -22.65 -4.81 -13.84
C TRP A 224 -23.48 -5.45 -12.74
N GLU A 225 -22.92 -6.40 -12.01
CA GLU A 225 -23.59 -7.00 -10.85
C GLU A 225 -23.51 -6.08 -9.63
N THR A 226 -24.59 -6.04 -8.84
CA THR A 226 -24.60 -5.33 -7.55
C THR A 226 -24.07 -6.25 -6.46
N VAL A 227 -23.06 -5.77 -5.74
CA VAL A 227 -22.34 -6.51 -4.69
C VAL A 227 -22.34 -5.69 -3.41
N ARG A 228 -22.37 -6.37 -2.27
CA ARG A 228 -22.04 -5.77 -0.98
C ARG A 228 -20.56 -5.99 -0.73
N PHE A 229 -19.86 -4.97 -0.26
CA PHE A 229 -18.45 -5.06 0.02
C PHE A 229 -18.06 -4.29 1.27
N SER A 230 -16.99 -4.74 1.92
CA SER A 230 -16.24 -3.95 2.88
C SER A 230 -14.85 -3.65 2.33
N ALA A 231 -14.36 -2.44 2.58
CA ALA A 231 -13.10 -1.93 2.04
C ALA A 231 -12.31 -1.16 3.09
N VAL A 232 -11.00 -1.10 2.87
CA VAL A 232 -10.05 -0.30 3.64
C VAL A 232 -9.41 0.73 2.73
N GLU A 233 -9.00 1.85 3.30
CA GLU A 233 -8.24 2.85 2.55
C GLU A 233 -6.89 2.26 2.09
N SER A 234 -6.59 2.40 0.81
CA SER A 234 -5.45 1.73 0.20
C SER A 234 -5.05 2.39 -1.12
N ASP A 235 -3.76 2.57 -1.36
CA ASP A 235 -3.25 3.08 -2.64
C ASP A 235 -3.04 1.93 -3.64
N GLN A 236 -4.11 1.59 -4.37
CA GLN A 236 -4.12 0.53 -5.38
C GLN A 236 -4.05 1.14 -6.79
N GLY A 237 -3.02 1.95 -7.02
CA GLY A 237 -2.83 2.71 -8.25
C GLY A 237 -3.83 3.86 -8.37
N LYS A 238 -4.89 3.68 -9.18
CA LYS A 238 -5.93 4.70 -9.37
C LYS A 238 -7.01 4.68 -8.27
N CYS A 239 -7.10 3.57 -7.54
CA CYS A 239 -8.11 3.36 -6.50
C CYS A 239 -7.55 3.75 -5.14
N LYS A 240 -8.38 4.43 -4.34
CA LYS A 240 -8.05 4.82 -2.95
C LYS A 240 -8.65 3.88 -1.89
N TRP A 241 -9.34 2.84 -2.36
CA TRP A 241 -9.97 1.83 -1.55
C TRP A 241 -9.66 0.44 -2.08
N ARG A 242 -9.38 -0.49 -1.17
CA ARG A 242 -9.24 -1.92 -1.46
C ARG A 242 -10.32 -2.70 -0.71
N ALA A 243 -11.08 -3.51 -1.42
CA ALA A 243 -12.04 -4.41 -0.79
C ALA A 243 -11.29 -5.50 0.01
N VAL A 244 -11.78 -5.75 1.21
CA VAL A 244 -11.37 -6.88 2.07
C VAL A 244 -12.40 -8.00 2.07
N SER A 245 -13.66 -7.69 1.75
CA SER A 245 -14.70 -8.68 1.47
C SER A 245 -15.64 -8.20 0.38
N VAL A 246 -16.10 -9.12 -0.46
CA VAL A 246 -17.11 -8.91 -1.51
C VAL A 246 -18.04 -10.11 -1.54
N LYS A 247 -19.34 -9.85 -1.54
CA LYS A 247 -20.40 -10.85 -1.65
C LYS A 247 -21.56 -10.34 -2.49
N ALA A 248 -22.42 -11.24 -2.95
CA ALA A 248 -23.67 -10.86 -3.62
C ALA A 248 -24.49 -9.92 -2.72
N SER A 249 -25.05 -8.85 -3.29
CA SER A 249 -25.94 -7.98 -2.54
C SER A 249 -27.28 -8.68 -2.32
N GLU A 250 -27.77 -8.66 -1.08
CA GLU A 250 -29.11 -9.15 -0.72
C GLU A 250 -30.22 -8.20 -1.18
N LYS A 251 -29.85 -6.97 -1.58
CA LYS A 251 -30.80 -6.04 -2.19
C LYS A 251 -31.20 -6.65 -3.54
N PRO A 252 -32.51 -6.77 -3.83
CA PRO A 252 -32.93 -7.24 -5.14
C PRO A 252 -32.21 -6.37 -6.17
N GLN A 253 -31.48 -7.03 -7.06
CA GLN A 253 -31.11 -6.43 -8.32
C GLN A 253 -32.45 -6.06 -8.97
N LEU A 254 -32.91 -4.83 -8.71
CA LEU A 254 -33.50 -4.06 -9.78
C LEU A 254 -32.37 -4.01 -10.79
N ALA A 255 -32.29 -5.06 -11.62
CA ALA A 255 -31.70 -5.00 -12.93
C ALA A 255 -32.36 -3.76 -13.49
N SER A 256 -31.65 -2.66 -13.36
CA SER A 256 -32.10 -1.39 -13.86
C SER A 256 -31.98 -1.60 -15.35
N LEU A 257 -33.06 -2.11 -15.93
CA LEU A 257 -33.42 -1.93 -17.33
C LEU A 257 -33.61 -0.42 -17.63
N LYS A 258 -32.98 0.49 -16.87
CA LYS A 258 -32.64 1.85 -17.28
C LYS A 258 -31.32 1.90 -18.05
N VAL A 259 -30.75 0.76 -18.44
CA VAL A 259 -29.72 0.71 -19.47
C VAL A 259 -30.45 0.82 -20.83
N PHE A 260 -30.34 2.00 -21.43
CA PHE A 260 -30.90 2.46 -22.72
C PHE A 260 -32.32 3.08 -22.74
N GLN A 261 -32.58 4.15 -21.99
CA GLN A 261 -33.65 5.11 -22.38
C GLN A 261 -33.21 6.03 -23.54
N GLY A 262 -32.63 5.44 -24.59
CA GLY A 262 -32.20 6.15 -25.81
C GLY A 262 -32.93 5.62 -27.05
N PRO A 263 -32.96 6.39 -28.16
CA PRO A 263 -33.57 5.96 -29.42
C PRO A 263 -33.09 4.59 -29.93
N LEU A 264 -31.88 4.20 -29.51
CA LEU A 264 -31.23 2.93 -29.83
C LEU A 264 -31.94 1.69 -29.25
N GLN A 265 -32.69 1.82 -28.15
CA GLN A 265 -33.43 0.68 -27.59
C GLN A 265 -34.66 0.38 -28.42
N LYS A 266 -35.36 1.39 -28.98
CA LYS A 266 -36.51 1.13 -29.85
C LYS A 266 -36.07 0.30 -31.06
N SER A 267 -34.97 0.66 -31.72
CA SER A 267 -34.44 -0.12 -32.83
C SER A 267 -33.97 -1.52 -32.42
N PHE A 268 -33.25 -1.65 -31.29
CA PHE A 268 -32.73 -2.94 -30.84
C PHE A 268 -33.82 -3.90 -30.33
N THR A 269 -34.77 -3.40 -29.55
CA THR A 269 -35.94 -4.19 -29.11
C THR A 269 -36.86 -4.53 -30.28
N GLN A 270 -37.00 -3.64 -31.26
CA GLN A 270 -37.77 -3.92 -32.47
C GLN A 270 -37.09 -5.00 -33.33
N GLU A 271 -35.76 -5.02 -33.40
CA GLU A 271 -35.00 -6.08 -34.06
C GLU A 271 -35.04 -7.42 -33.31
N LEU A 272 -35.01 -7.40 -31.97
CA LEU A 272 -35.17 -8.60 -31.14
C LEU A 272 -36.58 -9.20 -31.27
N LEU A 273 -37.60 -8.35 -31.35
CA LEU A 273 -39.01 -8.73 -31.48
C LEU A 273 -39.46 -8.89 -32.94
N ALA A 274 -38.55 -8.69 -33.91
CA ALA A 274 -38.86 -8.88 -35.32
C ALA A 274 -38.96 -10.37 -35.64
N ASP A 275 -39.81 -10.69 -36.61
CA ASP A 275 -39.90 -12.02 -37.21
C ASP A 275 -38.55 -12.43 -37.81
N LYS A 276 -38.11 -13.66 -37.54
CA LYS A 276 -36.82 -14.19 -38.00
C LYS A 276 -37.02 -15.49 -38.76
N GLU A 277 -36.23 -15.69 -39.81
CA GLU A 277 -36.11 -16.96 -40.53
C GLU A 277 -37.45 -17.56 -40.98
N GLY A 278 -38.41 -16.70 -41.36
CA GLY A 278 -39.75 -17.13 -41.83
C GLY A 278 -40.73 -17.51 -40.71
N ILE A 279 -40.37 -17.32 -39.45
CA ILE A 279 -41.24 -17.52 -38.30
C ILE A 279 -41.85 -16.16 -37.93
N CYS A 280 -43.18 -16.05 -38.07
CA CYS A 280 -43.93 -14.86 -37.71
C CYS A 280 -44.83 -15.12 -36.50
N ILE A 281 -44.82 -14.19 -35.54
CA ILE A 281 -45.69 -14.27 -34.36
C ILE A 281 -47.02 -13.59 -34.72
N THR A 282 -48.05 -14.39 -34.98
CA THR A 282 -49.37 -13.91 -35.43
C THR A 282 -50.23 -13.34 -34.30
N GLU A 283 -50.00 -13.78 -33.06
CA GLU A 283 -50.76 -13.35 -31.88
C GLU A 283 -49.86 -12.65 -30.85
N LYS A 284 -50.41 -11.62 -30.19
CA LYS A 284 -49.66 -10.81 -29.24
C LYS A 284 -49.30 -11.62 -27.99
N THR A 285 -48.04 -12.05 -27.88
CA THR A 285 -47.51 -12.85 -26.76
C THR A 285 -47.10 -11.96 -25.58
N ASP A 286 -48.08 -11.34 -24.92
CA ASP A 286 -47.84 -10.56 -23.70
C ASP A 286 -48.09 -11.44 -22.45
N PHE A 287 -47.06 -11.63 -21.63
CA PHE A 287 -47.16 -12.35 -20.35
C PHE A 287 -47.92 -11.55 -19.27
N GLY A 288 -48.19 -10.28 -19.54
CA GLY A 288 -48.78 -9.34 -18.60
C GLY A 288 -47.86 -9.09 -17.41
N GLN A 289 -48.43 -8.62 -16.29
CA GLN A 289 -47.65 -8.52 -15.06
C GLN A 289 -47.48 -9.89 -14.38
N VAL A 290 -46.27 -10.16 -13.90
CA VAL A 290 -45.90 -11.37 -13.15
C VAL A 290 -45.36 -10.92 -11.80
N THR A 291 -45.91 -11.48 -10.73
CA THR A 291 -45.51 -11.14 -9.36
C THR A 291 -44.22 -11.87 -8.99
N MET A 292 -43.36 -11.21 -8.21
CA MET A 292 -42.12 -11.80 -7.73
C MET A 292 -42.39 -13.11 -6.97
N GLY A 293 -41.69 -14.19 -7.34
CA GLY A 293 -41.88 -15.53 -6.77
C GLY A 293 -42.89 -16.41 -7.50
N THR A 294 -43.49 -15.94 -8.59
CA THR A 294 -44.43 -16.74 -9.41
C THR A 294 -43.85 -17.01 -10.81
N SER A 295 -44.25 -18.13 -11.40
CA SER A 295 -43.95 -18.44 -12.81
C SER A 295 -45.23 -18.39 -13.65
N LYS A 296 -45.10 -17.89 -14.88
CA LYS A 296 -46.12 -18.03 -15.93
C LYS A 296 -45.45 -18.64 -17.16
N THR A 297 -46.12 -19.62 -17.75
CA THR A 297 -45.69 -20.26 -18.98
C THR A 297 -46.71 -19.96 -20.06
N LEU A 298 -46.25 -19.46 -21.20
CA LEU A 298 -47.07 -19.26 -22.40
C LEU A 298 -46.55 -20.20 -23.47
N THR A 299 -47.42 -21.06 -23.97
CA THR A 299 -47.09 -22.03 -25.02
C THR A 299 -47.49 -21.43 -26.35
N VAL A 300 -46.51 -21.20 -27.22
CA VAL A 300 -46.75 -20.80 -28.62
C VAL A 300 -46.76 -22.08 -29.46
N VAL A 301 -47.79 -22.24 -30.30
CA VAL A 301 -47.91 -23.38 -31.20
C VAL A 301 -47.65 -22.89 -32.62
N ARG A 302 -46.75 -23.55 -33.34
CA ARG A 302 -46.53 -23.31 -34.76
C ARG A 302 -47.64 -24.00 -35.54
N GLU A 303 -48.47 -23.23 -36.24
CA GLU A 303 -49.48 -23.79 -37.12
C GLU A 303 -48.85 -24.06 -38.49
N GLU A 304 -48.40 -25.30 -38.72
CA GLU A 304 -47.91 -25.73 -40.03
C GLU A 304 -49.08 -26.14 -40.91
N HIS A 305 -49.39 -25.35 -41.94
CA HIS A 305 -50.28 -25.81 -43.00
C HIS A 305 -49.56 -26.86 -43.86
N TRP A 306 -49.83 -28.13 -43.51
CA TRP A 306 -49.77 -29.38 -44.28
C TRP A 306 -48.66 -30.42 -43.96
N VAL A 307 -49.17 -31.51 -43.34
CA VAL A 307 -48.81 -32.94 -43.38
C VAL A 307 -47.50 -33.40 -42.71
N HIS A 308 -47.70 -34.04 -41.54
CA HIS A 308 -46.83 -34.99 -40.83
C HIS A 308 -45.42 -34.54 -40.41
N ALA A 309 -45.33 -33.99 -39.19
CA ALA A 309 -44.48 -34.49 -38.10
C ALA A 309 -44.75 -33.66 -36.82
N LYS A 310 -44.97 -34.31 -35.67
CA LYS A 310 -45.02 -33.62 -34.36
C LYS A 310 -43.67 -33.81 -33.69
N GLU A 311 -42.90 -32.74 -33.57
CA GLU A 311 -41.81 -32.67 -32.59
C GLU A 311 -42.24 -31.82 -31.39
N VAL A 312 -41.98 -32.33 -30.20
CA VAL A 312 -42.22 -31.65 -28.92
C VAL A 312 -40.87 -31.22 -28.38
N CYS A 313 -40.57 -29.92 -28.42
CA CYS A 313 -39.39 -29.36 -27.76
C CYS A 313 -39.72 -28.98 -26.32
N GLN A 314 -39.02 -29.59 -25.36
CA GLN A 314 -39.10 -29.26 -23.95
C GLN A 314 -37.74 -28.65 -23.54
N MET A 315 -37.73 -27.35 -23.23
CA MET A 315 -36.51 -26.69 -22.72
C MET A 315 -36.42 -26.86 -21.21
N SER A 316 -35.46 -27.65 -20.76
CA SER A 316 -34.98 -27.67 -19.38
C SER A 316 -33.64 -26.92 -19.32
N TYR A 317 -33.49 -26.02 -18.34
CA TYR A 317 -32.19 -25.44 -18.00
C TYR A 317 -31.35 -26.51 -17.31
N ASP A 318 -30.74 -27.37 -18.11
CA ASP A 318 -29.43 -27.99 -17.88
C ASP A 318 -29.17 -28.98 -19.03
N ARG A 319 -28.24 -28.61 -19.92
CA ARG A 319 -27.69 -29.40 -21.04
C ARG A 319 -28.69 -29.88 -22.11
N LEU A 320 -28.53 -29.33 -23.32
CA LEU A 320 -29.13 -29.85 -24.56
C LEU A 320 -28.68 -31.30 -24.79
N TRP A 321 -29.62 -32.24 -24.72
CA TRP A 321 -29.52 -33.55 -25.37
C TRP A 321 -30.57 -33.62 -26.47
N VAL A 322 -30.13 -33.84 -27.71
CA VAL A 322 -31.00 -34.28 -28.79
C VAL A 322 -31.07 -35.80 -28.69
N SER A 323 -32.26 -36.37 -28.50
CA SER A 323 -32.47 -37.81 -28.61
C SER A 323 -33.35 -38.09 -29.83
N ASP A 324 -32.76 -38.69 -30.86
CA ASP A 324 -33.49 -39.27 -31.98
C ASP A 324 -34.27 -40.49 -31.50
N CYS A 325 -35.59 -40.36 -31.38
CA CYS A 325 -36.47 -41.50 -31.19
C CYS A 325 -36.94 -42.01 -32.56
N ASN A 326 -36.12 -42.87 -33.15
CA ASN A 326 -36.51 -43.70 -34.30
C ASN A 326 -37.06 -45.02 -33.75
N GLN A 327 -38.38 -45.21 -33.75
CA GLN A 327 -39.00 -46.53 -33.56
C GLN A 327 -40.04 -46.73 -34.66
N GLY A 328 -39.60 -47.45 -35.70
CA GLY A 328 -40.51 -48.08 -36.64
C GLY A 328 -41.25 -49.24 -35.97
N TYR A 329 -42.55 -49.32 -36.23
CA TYR A 329 -43.20 -50.43 -36.94
C TYR A 329 -44.55 -49.93 -37.47
#